data_AF-A0A1Q8IKJ1-F1
#
_entry.id   AF-A0A1Q8IKJ1-F1
#
_cell.length_a   1.000
_cell.length_b   1.000
_cell.length_c   1.000
_cell.angle_alpha   90.00
_cell.angle_beta   90.00
_cell.angle_gamma   90.00
#
_symmetry.space_group_name_H-M   'P 1'
#
loop_
_entity.id
_entity.type
_entity.pdbx_description
1 polymer ?
#
loop_
_entity_poly.entity_id
_entity_poly.type
_entity_poly.pdbx_seq_one_letter_code
_entity_poly.pdbx_strand_id
1 'polypeptide(L)'
;MNILDMTLQRSFPTVMVPRNEAVAEMQTAGERLLVAENGVFLELRRPWLSLVRQIAEFTVPTAIPYGRVTPATRLLCETIPAHLVGAFAGMARKAHPMETGAWIVWSPSTQAFRLAPVGIVTHTGGSLKYQPPALVGDEVLVMDCHSHGSHPAYFSSTDNDDDRHDVKFALVIGNCDRSNPSIAVRLCAKGIFEETERAPASWYRAVRVAEAV
;
A
#
# COMPACT_ATOMS: atom_id res chain seq x y z
N MET A 1 -3.10 21.27 -28.58
CA MET A 1 -2.70 21.04 -27.18
C MET A 1 -1.20 21.28 -27.08
N ASN A 2 -0.69 21.98 -26.06
CA ASN A 2 0.74 22.23 -25.95
C ASN A 2 1.50 20.93 -25.62
N ILE A 3 2.83 20.94 -25.74
CA ILE A 3 3.63 19.71 -25.54
C ILE A 3 3.61 19.19 -24.10
N LEU A 4 3.47 20.08 -23.11
CA LEU A 4 3.39 19.71 -21.70
C LEU A 4 2.06 19.01 -21.39
N ASP A 5 0.96 19.57 -21.89
CA ASP A 5 -0.38 19.01 -21.75
C ASP A 5 -0.48 17.65 -22.47
N MET A 6 0.12 17.52 -23.66
CA MET A 6 0.17 16.23 -24.36
C MET A 6 1.00 15.19 -23.60
N THR A 7 2.08 15.61 -22.95
CA THR A 7 2.90 14.73 -22.12
C THR A 7 2.13 14.27 -20.89
N LEU A 8 1.45 15.20 -20.21
CA LEU A 8 0.57 14.90 -19.08
C LEU A 8 -0.51 13.90 -19.45
N GLN A 9 -1.22 14.13 -20.57
CA GLN A 9 -2.28 13.22 -21.02
C GLN A 9 -1.77 11.84 -21.44
N ARG A 10 -0.51 11.72 -21.85
CA ARG A 10 0.10 10.42 -22.12
C ARG A 10 0.52 9.68 -20.85
N SER A 11 1.00 10.41 -19.83
CA SER A 11 1.43 9.80 -18.56
C SER A 11 0.28 9.52 -17.59
N PHE A 12 -0.79 10.32 -17.67
CA PHE A 12 -1.95 10.26 -16.78
C PHE A 12 -3.24 10.51 -17.59
N PRO A 13 -3.65 9.57 -18.46
CA PRO A 13 -4.78 9.78 -19.34
C PRO A 13 -6.10 9.85 -18.56
N THR A 14 -7.10 10.50 -19.17
CA THR A 14 -8.50 10.41 -18.73
C THR A 14 -9.30 9.63 -19.78
N VAL A 15 -10.02 8.61 -19.35
CA VAL A 15 -10.80 7.70 -20.21
C VAL A 15 -12.28 7.87 -19.94
N MET A 16 -13.05 8.14 -20.99
CA MET A 16 -14.51 8.07 -20.96
C MET A 16 -14.91 6.60 -20.95
N VAL A 17 -15.65 6.17 -19.92
CA VAL A 17 -16.00 4.75 -19.78
C VAL A 17 -17.06 4.38 -20.84
N PRO A 18 -16.82 3.36 -21.68
CA PRO A 18 -17.78 2.96 -22.69
C PRO A 18 -19.08 2.49 -22.04
N ARG A 19 -20.22 2.82 -22.65
CA ARG A 19 -21.55 2.51 -22.10
C ARG A 19 -21.99 1.07 -22.36
N ASN A 20 -21.59 0.51 -23.49
CA ASN A 20 -22.14 -0.75 -24.01
C ASN A 20 -21.14 -1.91 -23.95
N GLU A 21 -19.98 -1.71 -23.31
CA GLU A 21 -18.94 -2.71 -23.12
C GLU A 21 -18.13 -2.38 -21.86
N ALA A 22 -17.30 -3.32 -21.41
CA ALA A 22 -16.40 -3.08 -20.30
C ALA A 22 -15.25 -2.13 -20.72
N VAL A 23 -14.83 -1.25 -19.82
CA VAL A 23 -13.58 -0.50 -20.03
C VAL A 23 -12.41 -1.48 -20.09
N ALA A 24 -11.54 -1.31 -21.10
CA ALA A 24 -10.36 -2.16 -21.23
C ALA A 24 -9.41 -1.94 -20.04
N GLU A 25 -9.08 -3.02 -19.30
CA GLU A 25 -8.16 -2.94 -18.16
C GLU A 25 -6.80 -2.36 -18.58
N MET A 26 -6.15 -1.62 -17.68
CA MET A 26 -4.75 -1.25 -17.87
C MET A 26 -3.87 -2.50 -18.02
N GLN A 27 -3.04 -2.54 -19.06
CA GLN A 27 -2.12 -3.65 -19.31
C GLN A 27 -0.75 -3.43 -18.66
N THR A 28 -0.29 -2.17 -18.66
CA THR A 28 1.00 -1.76 -18.11
C THR A 28 0.86 -1.01 -16.79
N ALA A 29 1.92 -0.98 -16.00
CA ALA A 29 1.97 -0.13 -14.81
C ALA A 29 1.75 1.34 -15.18
N GLY A 30 1.02 2.06 -14.33
CA GLY A 30 0.63 3.44 -14.56
C GLY A 30 -0.65 3.77 -13.82
N GLU A 31 -1.28 4.85 -14.24
CA GLU A 31 -2.47 5.39 -13.61
C GLU A 31 -3.25 6.24 -14.61
N ARG A 32 -4.58 6.26 -14.42
CA ARG A 32 -5.49 7.03 -15.26
C ARG A 32 -6.75 7.40 -14.50
N LEU A 33 -7.45 8.41 -14.99
CA LEU A 33 -8.81 8.70 -14.58
C LEU A 33 -9.80 7.97 -15.46
N LEU A 34 -10.86 7.46 -14.85
CA LEU A 34 -12.05 7.00 -15.55
C LEU A 34 -13.19 7.96 -15.24
N VAL A 35 -13.82 8.49 -16.28
CA VAL A 35 -15.07 9.26 -16.16
C VAL A 35 -16.21 8.32 -16.50
N ALA A 36 -16.94 7.90 -15.47
CA ALA A 36 -18.05 6.95 -15.54
C ALA A 36 -19.39 7.66 -15.39
N GLU A 37 -20.51 6.95 -15.60
CA GLU A 37 -21.85 7.44 -15.29
C GLU A 37 -21.96 7.85 -13.81
N ASN A 38 -21.34 7.06 -12.94
CA ASN A 38 -21.48 7.14 -11.49
C ASN A 38 -20.34 7.89 -10.80
N GLY A 39 -19.55 8.68 -11.53
CA GLY A 39 -18.51 9.55 -10.95
C GLY A 39 -17.17 9.49 -11.66
N VAL A 40 -16.14 10.03 -11.00
CA VAL A 40 -14.75 9.97 -11.46
C VAL A 40 -13.99 8.97 -10.59
N PHE A 41 -13.23 8.10 -11.24
CA PHE A 41 -12.46 7.05 -10.59
C PHE A 41 -10.98 7.19 -10.92
N LEU A 42 -10.14 6.85 -9.96
CA LEU A 42 -8.72 6.61 -10.14
C LEU A 42 -8.52 5.11 -10.40
N GLU A 43 -7.96 4.76 -11.55
CA GLU A 43 -7.47 3.42 -11.84
C GLU A 43 -5.94 3.42 -11.78
N LEU A 44 -5.38 2.50 -11.00
CA LEU A 44 -3.96 2.33 -10.77
C LEU A 44 -3.56 0.91 -11.13
N ARG A 45 -2.43 0.79 -11.82
CA ARG A 45 -1.73 -0.48 -12.02
C ARG A 45 -0.29 -0.37 -11.55
N ARG A 46 0.09 -1.29 -10.68
CA ARG A 46 1.46 -1.58 -10.27
C ARG A 46 1.76 -3.03 -10.64
N PRO A 47 3.04 -3.46 -10.71
CA PRO A 47 3.35 -4.84 -11.04
C PRO A 47 2.68 -5.87 -10.11
N TRP A 48 2.37 -5.49 -8.87
CA TRP A 48 1.76 -6.32 -7.85
C TRP A 48 0.27 -6.00 -7.55
N LEU A 49 -0.30 -4.94 -8.12
CA LEU A 49 -1.63 -4.42 -7.76
C LEU A 49 -2.40 -3.85 -8.96
N SER A 50 -3.68 -4.20 -9.07
CA SER A 50 -4.68 -3.48 -9.86
C SER A 50 -5.74 -2.91 -8.93
N LEU A 51 -6.00 -1.60 -9.01
CA LEU A 51 -6.89 -0.90 -8.10
C LEU A 51 -7.77 0.10 -8.84
N VAL A 52 -9.04 0.17 -8.47
CA VAL A 52 -9.99 1.18 -8.93
C VAL A 52 -10.72 1.77 -7.72
N ARG A 53 -10.71 3.08 -7.56
CA ARG A 53 -11.42 3.80 -6.49
C ARG A 53 -12.13 5.02 -7.00
N GLN A 54 -13.32 5.28 -6.47
CA GLN A 54 -14.05 6.50 -6.74
C GLN A 54 -13.40 7.66 -5.99
N ILE A 55 -13.16 8.77 -6.68
CA ILE A 55 -12.52 9.97 -6.11
C ILE A 55 -13.39 11.22 -6.20
N ALA A 56 -14.45 11.19 -7.00
CA ALA A 56 -15.43 12.27 -7.06
C ALA A 56 -16.81 11.75 -7.50
N GLU A 57 -17.85 12.45 -7.05
CA GLU A 57 -19.25 12.28 -7.45
C GLU A 57 -19.72 13.51 -8.23
N PHE A 58 -20.70 13.32 -9.12
CA PHE A 58 -21.38 14.45 -9.75
C PHE A 58 -22.49 14.95 -8.84
N THR A 59 -22.49 16.26 -8.58
CA THR A 59 -23.52 16.91 -7.74
C THR A 59 -24.68 17.50 -8.54
N VAL A 60 -24.51 17.63 -9.86
CA VAL A 60 -25.56 18.11 -10.78
C VAL A 60 -26.30 16.91 -11.36
N PRO A 61 -27.65 16.90 -11.38
CA PRO A 61 -28.45 15.78 -11.89
C PRO A 61 -28.49 15.77 -13.42
N THR A 62 -27.32 15.76 -14.07
CA THR A 62 -27.18 15.62 -15.52
C THR A 62 -26.92 14.15 -15.85
N ALA A 63 -27.65 13.63 -16.83
CA ALA A 63 -27.40 12.27 -17.32
C ALA A 63 -26.02 12.18 -17.99
N ILE A 64 -25.10 11.44 -17.38
CA ILE A 64 -23.76 11.20 -17.93
C ILE A 64 -23.84 9.98 -18.88
N PRO A 65 -23.51 10.12 -20.17
CA PRO A 65 -23.77 9.09 -21.18
C PRO A 65 -22.70 7.97 -21.23
N TYR A 66 -21.96 7.76 -20.15
CA TYR A 66 -20.88 6.77 -20.04
C TYR A 66 -21.35 5.49 -19.34
N GLY A 67 -20.49 4.47 -19.29
CA GLY A 67 -20.73 3.24 -18.52
C GLY A 67 -20.47 3.41 -17.03
N ARG A 68 -20.90 2.42 -16.24
CA ARG A 68 -20.66 2.38 -14.79
C ARG A 68 -19.33 1.72 -14.45
N VAL A 69 -18.72 2.19 -13.37
CA VAL A 69 -17.51 1.59 -12.79
C VAL A 69 -17.79 1.14 -11.36
N THR A 70 -17.28 -0.05 -11.01
CA THR A 70 -17.29 -0.56 -9.64
C THR A 70 -15.88 -0.49 -9.08
N PRO A 71 -15.67 0.05 -7.85
CA PRO A 71 -14.39 -0.04 -7.18
C PRO A 71 -13.90 -1.49 -7.07
N ALA A 72 -12.61 -1.71 -7.26
CA ALA A 72 -12.03 -3.04 -7.28
C ALA A 72 -10.59 -3.03 -6.76
N THR A 73 -10.18 -4.12 -6.11
CA THR A 73 -8.78 -4.37 -5.71
C THR A 73 -8.42 -5.79 -6.10
N ARG A 74 -7.30 -5.94 -6.81
CA ARG A 74 -6.75 -7.25 -7.16
C ARG A 74 -5.25 -7.25 -6.95
N LEU A 75 -4.78 -8.11 -6.05
CA LEU A 75 -3.37 -8.39 -5.90
C LEU A 75 -2.92 -9.28 -7.05
N LEU A 76 -1.81 -8.89 -7.69
CA LEU A 76 -1.15 -9.63 -8.77
C LEU A 76 0.03 -10.46 -8.24
N CYS A 77 0.51 -10.16 -7.04
CA CYS A 77 1.59 -10.86 -6.34
C CYS A 77 1.07 -11.98 -5.41
N GLU A 78 -0.11 -12.55 -5.69
CA GLU A 78 -0.80 -13.50 -4.81
C GLU A 78 -0.98 -12.96 -3.37
N THR A 79 -0.44 -13.66 -2.37
CA THR A 79 -0.58 -13.35 -0.94
C THR A 79 0.76 -12.98 -0.33
N ILE A 80 0.82 -11.86 0.40
CA ILE A 80 2.00 -11.46 1.15
C ILE A 80 2.35 -12.55 2.20
N PRO A 81 3.56 -13.14 2.17
CA PRO A 81 3.89 -14.25 3.03
C PRO A 81 3.95 -13.86 4.51
N ALA A 82 3.16 -14.55 5.35
CA ALA A 82 3.07 -14.28 6.79
C ALA A 82 4.43 -14.40 7.51
N HIS A 83 5.33 -15.27 7.05
CA HIS A 83 6.64 -15.43 7.65
C HIS A 83 7.53 -14.17 7.53
N LEU A 84 7.33 -13.33 6.49
CA LEU A 84 8.06 -12.07 6.37
C LEU A 84 7.53 -11.02 7.35
N VAL A 85 6.22 -11.01 7.61
CA VAL A 85 5.61 -10.20 8.67
C VAL A 85 6.11 -10.65 10.06
N GLY A 86 6.21 -11.97 10.29
CA GLY A 86 6.82 -12.51 11.50
C GLY A 86 8.31 -12.17 11.64
N ALA A 87 9.08 -12.22 10.55
CA ALA A 87 10.48 -11.81 10.53
C ALA A 87 10.64 -10.32 10.88
N PHE A 88 9.77 -9.45 10.34
CA PHE A 88 9.73 -8.04 10.70
C PHE A 88 9.37 -7.83 12.18
N ALA A 89 8.40 -8.56 12.72
CA ALA A 89 8.09 -8.52 14.15
C ALA A 89 9.29 -8.92 15.03
N GLY A 90 10.08 -9.90 14.58
CA GLY A 90 11.33 -10.28 15.21
C GLY A 90 12.38 -9.15 15.18
N MET A 91 12.45 -8.38 14.10
CA MET A 91 13.29 -7.18 14.02
C MET A 91 12.81 -6.10 15.00
N ALA A 92 11.51 -5.80 14.99
CA ALA A 92 10.90 -4.79 15.88
C ALA A 92 11.15 -5.10 17.36
N ARG A 93 11.01 -6.37 17.75
CA ARG A 93 11.28 -6.83 19.13
C ARG A 93 12.76 -6.67 19.53
N LYS A 94 13.70 -6.90 18.60
CA LYS A 94 15.13 -6.70 18.86
C LYS A 94 15.51 -5.22 18.94
N ALA A 95 14.81 -4.35 18.22
CA ALA A 95 15.04 -2.91 18.20
C ALA A 95 14.40 -2.18 19.39
N HIS A 96 13.39 -2.79 20.03
CA HIS A 96 12.71 -2.25 21.20
C HIS A 96 13.72 -1.75 22.26
N PRO A 97 13.53 -0.54 22.84
CA PRO A 97 12.34 0.32 22.75
C PRO A 97 12.29 1.26 21.54
N MET A 98 13.30 1.24 20.66
CA MET A 98 13.34 2.12 19.49
C MET A 98 12.52 1.57 18.33
N GLU A 99 12.05 2.47 17.47
CA GLU A 99 11.40 2.09 16.22
C GLU A 99 12.42 1.54 15.21
N THR A 100 11.95 0.65 14.33
CA THR A 100 12.70 0.15 13.18
C THR A 100 11.76 0.03 11.98
N GLY A 101 12.33 -0.16 10.80
CA GLY A 101 11.57 -0.28 9.57
C GLY A 101 12.13 -1.32 8.61
N ALA A 102 11.28 -1.80 7.72
CA ALA A 102 11.65 -2.67 6.61
C ALA A 102 10.62 -2.57 5.50
N TRP A 103 11.04 -2.82 4.27
CA TRP A 103 10.12 -3.01 3.16
C TRP A 103 9.91 -4.50 2.91
N ILE A 104 8.68 -4.92 2.61
CA ILE A 104 8.42 -6.14 1.87
C ILE A 104 8.35 -5.79 0.39
N VAL A 105 9.30 -6.33 -0.35
CA VAL A 105 9.46 -6.10 -1.79
C VAL A 105 9.11 -7.38 -2.55
N TRP A 106 8.71 -7.22 -3.81
CA TRP A 106 8.33 -8.32 -4.69
C TRP A 106 8.95 -8.16 -6.07
N SER A 107 9.46 -9.25 -6.64
CA SER A 107 10.02 -9.29 -7.99
C SER A 107 9.01 -9.94 -8.95
N PRO A 108 8.53 -9.22 -9.98
CA PRO A 108 7.63 -9.79 -10.98
C PRO A 108 8.21 -10.98 -11.74
N SER A 109 9.50 -10.92 -12.10
CA SER A 109 10.18 -11.96 -12.87
C SER A 109 10.39 -13.25 -12.09
N THR A 110 10.70 -13.16 -10.80
CA THR A 110 10.96 -14.34 -9.95
C THR A 110 9.74 -14.76 -9.13
N GLN A 111 8.70 -13.93 -9.09
CA GLN A 111 7.53 -14.06 -8.22
C GLN A 111 7.88 -14.22 -6.73
N ALA A 112 9.06 -13.76 -6.32
CA ALA A 112 9.55 -13.91 -4.96
C ALA A 112 9.33 -12.63 -4.14
N PHE A 113 9.04 -12.81 -2.85
CA PHE A 113 9.04 -11.75 -1.87
C PHE A 113 10.32 -11.74 -1.04
N ARG A 114 10.71 -10.56 -0.57
CA ARG A 114 11.84 -10.38 0.34
C ARG A 114 11.55 -9.30 1.37
N LEU A 115 12.01 -9.52 2.60
CA LEU A 115 12.08 -8.48 3.62
C LEU A 115 13.41 -7.73 3.47
N ALA A 116 13.35 -6.41 3.32
CA ALA A 116 14.47 -5.53 3.08
C ALA A 116 14.54 -4.47 4.20
N PRO A 117 15.41 -4.62 5.21
CA PRO A 117 15.58 -3.64 6.27
C PRO A 117 15.94 -2.26 5.72
N VAL A 118 15.32 -1.21 6.25
CA VAL A 118 15.64 0.18 5.85
C VAL A 118 16.98 0.63 6.43
N GLY A 119 17.61 1.63 5.80
CA GLY A 119 18.76 2.32 6.38
C GLY A 119 18.29 3.33 7.43
N ILE A 120 18.44 3.03 8.72
CA ILE A 120 18.02 3.96 9.79
C ILE A 120 18.90 5.22 9.75
N VAL A 121 18.26 6.38 9.58
CA VAL A 121 18.93 7.70 9.67
C VAL A 121 18.85 8.21 11.11
N THR A 122 17.63 8.25 11.66
CA THR A 122 17.37 8.56 13.07
C THR A 122 16.15 7.79 13.54
N HIS A 123 16.16 7.33 14.79
CA HIS A 123 14.98 6.72 15.40
C HIS A 123 14.87 7.07 16.88
N THR A 124 13.64 7.08 17.38
CA THR A 124 13.31 7.15 18.81
C THR A 124 12.29 6.06 19.11
N GLY A 125 11.66 6.06 20.29
CA GLY A 125 10.54 5.14 20.58
C GLY A 125 9.21 5.50 19.91
N GLY A 126 9.13 6.66 19.24
CA GLY A 126 7.91 7.14 18.58
C GLY A 126 8.16 7.91 17.29
N SER A 127 9.34 7.74 16.69
CA SER A 127 9.64 8.30 15.37
C SER A 127 10.75 7.53 14.67
N LEU A 128 10.64 7.41 13.35
CA LEU A 128 11.62 6.80 12.48
C LEU A 128 11.84 7.69 11.26
N LYS A 129 13.10 8.00 10.96
CA LYS A 129 13.53 8.51 9.65
C LYS A 129 14.51 7.52 9.06
N TYR A 130 14.27 7.18 7.80
CA TYR A 130 15.04 6.13 7.16
C TYR A 130 15.31 6.45 5.68
N GLN A 131 16.28 5.75 5.12
CA GLN A 131 16.52 5.65 3.68
C GLN A 131 15.93 4.34 3.17
N PRO A 132 15.21 4.36 2.04
CA PRO A 132 14.74 3.15 1.37
C PRO A 132 15.86 2.11 1.21
N PRO A 133 15.57 0.81 1.37
CA PRO A 133 16.53 -0.24 1.09
C PRO A 133 16.90 -0.28 -0.38
N ALA A 134 18.07 -0.84 -0.70
CA ALA A 134 18.41 -1.17 -2.07
C ALA A 134 17.47 -2.26 -2.62
N LEU A 135 16.89 -1.98 -3.78
CA LEU A 135 16.12 -2.94 -4.57
C LEU A 135 17.05 -3.69 -5.52
N VAL A 136 16.80 -4.98 -5.70
CA VAL A 136 17.59 -5.86 -6.55
C VAL A 136 16.76 -6.23 -7.79
N GLY A 137 17.34 -6.05 -8.97
CA GLY A 137 16.69 -6.41 -10.23
C GLY A 137 15.41 -5.61 -10.46
N ASP A 138 14.28 -6.32 -10.61
CA ASP A 138 12.95 -5.76 -10.88
C ASP A 138 12.06 -5.70 -9.63
N GLU A 139 12.65 -5.80 -8.44
CA GLU A 139 11.91 -5.66 -7.19
C GLU A 139 11.17 -4.33 -7.09
N VAL A 140 9.95 -4.39 -6.56
CA VAL A 140 9.10 -3.23 -6.27
C VAL A 140 8.60 -3.28 -4.84
N LEU A 141 8.38 -2.10 -4.25
CA LEU A 141 7.74 -1.98 -2.94
C LEU A 141 6.30 -2.50 -2.98
N VAL A 142 5.97 -3.44 -2.08
CA VAL A 142 4.61 -3.91 -1.83
C VAL A 142 4.10 -3.40 -0.50
N MET A 143 4.91 -3.51 0.56
CA MET A 143 4.51 -3.08 1.89
C MET A 143 5.66 -2.37 2.60
N ASP A 144 5.39 -1.18 3.11
CA ASP A 144 6.31 -0.45 3.98
C ASP A 144 5.93 -0.72 5.43
N CYS A 145 6.91 -1.13 6.24
CA CYS A 145 6.69 -1.60 7.60
C CYS A 145 7.48 -0.73 8.58
N HIS A 146 6.83 -0.27 9.63
CA HIS A 146 7.51 0.32 10.79
C HIS A 146 6.94 -0.23 12.10
N SER A 147 7.64 0.03 13.20
CA SER A 147 7.26 -0.47 14.52
C SER A 147 7.05 0.66 15.50
N HIS A 148 6.07 0.53 16.40
CA HIS A 148 5.86 1.42 17.54
C HIS A 148 6.30 0.71 18.82
N GLY A 149 7.52 0.98 19.32
CA GLY A 149 8.19 0.28 20.43
C GLY A 149 7.27 -0.39 21.47
N SER A 150 6.92 0.31 22.56
CA SER A 150 5.97 -0.18 23.58
C SER A 150 4.52 0.29 23.33
N HIS A 151 4.26 1.00 22.24
CA HIS A 151 2.98 1.65 21.95
C HIS A 151 2.12 0.79 21.01
N PRO A 152 0.78 0.89 21.05
CA PRO A 152 -0.06 0.17 20.11
C PRO A 152 0.20 0.59 18.66
N ALA A 153 -0.11 -0.31 17.73
CA ALA A 153 -0.08 -0.05 16.30
C ALA A 153 -1.23 0.87 15.90
N TYR A 154 -0.91 1.98 15.25
CA TYR A 154 -1.86 2.91 14.63
C TYR A 154 -1.12 3.75 13.58
N PHE A 155 -1.85 4.45 12.72
CA PHE A 155 -1.27 5.44 11.81
C PHE A 155 -1.49 6.86 12.34
N SER A 156 -0.43 7.65 12.38
CA SER A 156 -0.42 9.05 12.78
C SER A 156 -0.65 9.99 11.58
N SER A 157 -0.78 11.29 11.85
CA SER A 157 -0.81 12.30 10.79
C SER A 157 0.50 12.37 10.02
N THR A 158 1.64 12.10 10.67
CA THR A 158 2.94 12.04 10.00
C THR A 158 2.99 10.88 9.01
N ASP A 159 2.47 9.71 9.39
CA ASP A 159 2.34 8.57 8.48
C ASP A 159 1.44 8.91 7.28
N ASN A 160 0.35 9.66 7.50
CA ASN A 160 -0.51 10.13 6.41
C ASN A 160 0.24 11.04 5.43
N ASP A 161 1.05 11.95 5.95
CA ASP A 161 1.83 12.87 5.13
C ASP A 161 2.91 12.16 4.32
N ASP A 162 3.55 11.14 4.90
CA ASP A 162 4.55 10.33 4.24
C ASP A 162 3.91 9.43 3.16
N ASP A 163 2.74 8.86 3.42
CA ASP A 163 2.07 7.90 2.53
C ASP A 163 1.21 8.52 1.42
N ARG A 164 0.88 9.81 1.48
CA ARG A 164 -0.14 10.44 0.62
C ARG A 164 0.14 10.35 -0.89
N HIS A 165 1.37 10.11 -1.30
CA HIS A 165 1.74 10.01 -2.72
C HIS A 165 2.01 8.58 -3.19
N ASP A 166 2.09 7.62 -2.26
CA ASP A 166 2.50 6.25 -2.54
C ASP A 166 1.33 5.35 -2.93
N VAL A 167 1.69 4.23 -3.56
CA VAL A 167 0.81 3.07 -3.78
C VAL A 167 1.47 1.84 -3.18
N LYS A 168 1.10 1.53 -1.94
CA LYS A 168 1.70 0.47 -1.11
C LYS A 168 0.72 0.01 -0.05
N PHE A 169 0.95 -1.15 0.53
CA PHE A 169 0.48 -1.40 1.89
C PHE A 169 1.40 -0.69 2.89
N ALA A 170 0.84 -0.21 3.98
CA ALA A 170 1.61 0.21 5.15
C ALA A 170 1.26 -0.70 6.32
N LEU A 171 2.28 -1.13 7.09
CA LEU A 171 2.15 -2.03 8.23
C LEU A 171 2.82 -1.41 9.45
N VAL A 172 2.07 -1.32 10.54
CA VAL A 172 2.62 -0.96 11.85
C VAL A 172 2.53 -2.17 12.78
N ILE A 173 3.66 -2.51 13.40
CA ILE A 173 3.70 -3.46 14.52
C ILE A 173 3.94 -2.69 15.81
N GLY A 174 3.00 -2.75 16.75
CA GLY A 174 3.09 -2.09 18.04
C GLY A 174 3.14 -3.08 19.20
N ASN A 175 3.41 -2.59 20.41
CA ASN A 175 3.57 -3.39 21.62
C ASN A 175 4.64 -4.48 21.42
N CYS A 176 5.79 -4.09 20.87
CA CYS A 176 6.86 -4.99 20.44
C CYS A 176 7.52 -5.74 21.60
N ASP A 177 7.34 -5.27 22.84
CA ASP A 177 7.74 -5.92 24.08
C ASP A 177 6.82 -7.08 24.51
N ARG A 178 5.62 -7.21 23.90
CA ARG A 178 4.60 -8.19 24.33
C ARG A 178 4.63 -9.47 23.50
N SER A 179 4.19 -10.59 24.10
CA SER A 179 4.05 -11.89 23.42
C SER A 179 3.06 -11.83 22.26
N ASN A 180 2.02 -10.98 22.39
CA ASN A 180 1.03 -10.68 21.37
C ASN A 180 1.10 -9.19 20.96
N PRO A 181 1.91 -8.84 19.95
CA PRO A 181 1.99 -7.47 19.46
C PRO A 181 0.68 -7.05 18.76
N SER A 182 0.43 -5.75 18.70
CA SER A 182 -0.67 -5.18 17.92
C SER A 182 -0.24 -4.98 16.47
N ILE A 183 -1.20 -5.05 15.55
CA ILE A 183 -0.97 -4.89 14.11
C ILE A 183 -1.99 -3.89 13.58
N ALA A 184 -1.52 -2.89 12.85
CA ALA A 184 -2.34 -2.03 12.00
C ALA A 184 -1.85 -2.15 10.55
N VAL A 185 -2.77 -2.26 9.60
CA VAL A 185 -2.42 -2.32 8.17
C VAL A 185 -3.42 -1.50 7.36
N ARG A 186 -2.91 -0.80 6.35
CA ARG A 186 -3.73 -0.05 5.42
C ARG A 186 -3.21 -0.16 4.00
N LEU A 187 -4.11 -0.02 3.03
CA LEU A 187 -3.75 0.25 1.65
C LEU A 187 -3.65 1.77 1.45
N CYS A 188 -2.52 2.24 0.93
CA CYS A 188 -2.32 3.61 0.50
C CYS A 188 -2.41 3.65 -1.03
N ALA A 189 -3.23 4.56 -1.54
CA ALA A 189 -3.45 4.76 -2.98
C ALA A 189 -3.57 6.24 -3.31
N LYS A 190 -2.43 6.95 -3.31
CA LYS A 190 -2.33 8.38 -3.65
C LYS A 190 -3.32 9.27 -2.88
N GLY A 191 -3.26 9.19 -1.55
CA GLY A 191 -4.07 10.00 -0.64
C GLY A 191 -5.40 9.35 -0.23
N ILE A 192 -5.74 8.21 -0.84
CA ILE A 192 -6.78 7.32 -0.34
C ILE A 192 -6.13 6.34 0.65
N PHE A 193 -6.62 6.33 1.89
CA PHE A 193 -6.15 5.42 2.94
C PHE A 193 -7.28 4.49 3.36
N GLU A 194 -7.07 3.19 3.19
CA GLU A 194 -8.03 2.16 3.55
C GLU A 194 -7.45 1.27 4.63
N GLU A 195 -7.73 1.62 5.89
CA GLU A 195 -7.35 0.81 7.03
C GLU A 195 -8.22 -0.44 7.10
N THR A 196 -7.59 -1.60 7.29
CA THR A 196 -8.35 -2.83 7.51
C THR A 196 -8.77 -2.92 8.97
N GLU A 197 -9.99 -3.35 9.25
CA GLU A 197 -10.43 -3.62 10.63
C GLU A 197 -9.53 -4.65 11.32
N ARG A 198 -9.06 -5.67 10.57
CA ARG A 198 -8.17 -6.73 11.07
C ARG A 198 -7.19 -7.18 10.00
N ALA A 199 -5.95 -7.41 10.40
CA ALA A 199 -4.95 -8.07 9.56
C ALA A 199 -5.29 -9.56 9.37
N PRO A 200 -4.71 -10.24 8.36
CA PRO A 200 -4.88 -11.68 8.17
C PRO A 200 -4.54 -12.49 9.43
N ALA A 201 -5.36 -13.51 9.76
CA ALA A 201 -5.14 -14.37 10.92
C ALA A 201 -3.78 -15.07 10.93
N SER A 202 -3.21 -15.35 9.75
CA SER A 202 -1.87 -15.91 9.59
C SER A 202 -0.78 -14.97 10.09
N TRP A 203 -0.97 -13.65 9.96
CA TRP A 203 0.00 -12.65 10.43
C TRP A 203 0.02 -12.59 11.95
N TYR A 204 -1.15 -12.57 12.60
CA TYR A 204 -1.23 -12.64 14.06
C TYR A 204 -0.53 -13.89 14.61
N ARG A 205 -0.64 -15.04 13.93
CA ARG A 205 0.11 -16.26 14.31
C ARG A 205 1.62 -16.10 14.11
N ALA A 206 2.04 -15.46 13.03
CA ALA A 206 3.45 -15.30 12.70
C ALA A 206 4.21 -14.31 13.59
N VAL A 207 3.53 -13.29 14.13
CA VAL A 207 4.17 -12.26 14.99
C VAL A 207 4.21 -12.64 16.47
N ARG A 208 3.43 -13.64 16.88
CA ARG A 208 3.38 -14.13 18.26
C ARG A 208 4.66 -14.86 18.62
N VAL A 209 5.12 -14.65 19.84
CA VAL A 209 6.17 -15.48 20.45
C VAL A 209 5.47 -16.47 21.38
N ALA A 210 5.85 -17.75 21.30
CA ALA A 210 5.39 -18.74 22.26
C ALA A 210 5.86 -18.32 23.66
N GLU A 211 4.95 -18.26 24.63
CA GLU A 211 5.34 -18.08 26.02
C GLU A 211 6.18 -19.30 26.43
N ALA A 212 7.35 -19.05 27.02
CA ALA A 212 8.14 -20.12 27.59
C ALA A 212 7.31 -20.77 28.69
N VAL A 213 7.00 -22.06 28.54
CA VAL A 213 6.35 -22.90 29.56
C VAL A 213 7.29 -23.09 30.74
#